data_AF-A0A969JCB6-F1
#
_entry.id   AF-A0A969JCB6-F1
#
_cell.length_a   1.000
_cell.length_b   1.000
_cell.length_c   1.000
_cell.angle_alpha   90.00
_cell.angle_beta   90.00
_cell.angle_gamma   90.00
#
_symmetry.space_group_name_H-M   'P 1'
#
loop_
_entity.id
_entity.type
_entity.pdbx_description
1 polymer ?
#
loop_
_entity_poly.entity_id
_entity_poly.type
_entity_poly.pdbx_seq_one_letter_code
_entity_poly.pdbx_strand_id
1 'polypeptide(L)'
;MINGRSLTLLLLVVFPGAAVVGLSAYWGFVLDFPALVVANQRFESLVQQGAGQQDLFIAAHREQTHRMNVGFDGTWLVLGMLIMGVGIHGIAQTKD
;
A
#
# COMPACT_ATOMS: atom_id res chain seq x y z
N MET A 1 -27.27 -13.31 18.06
CA MET A 1 -27.87 -12.43 17.03
C MET A 1 -26.93 -11.25 16.84
N ILE A 2 -26.61 -10.86 15.60
CA ILE A 2 -25.81 -9.65 15.34
C ILE A 2 -26.67 -8.45 15.72
N ASN A 3 -26.22 -7.66 16.69
CA ASN A 3 -26.91 -6.47 17.17
C ASN A 3 -26.72 -5.32 16.15
N GLY A 4 -27.66 -4.37 16.08
CA GLY A 4 -27.60 -3.22 15.17
C GLY A 4 -26.28 -2.44 15.20
N ARG A 5 -25.70 -2.19 16.38
CA ARG A 5 -24.37 -1.55 16.56
C ARG A 5 -23.24 -2.40 15.94
N SER A 6 -23.30 -3.71 16.11
CA SER A 6 -22.32 -4.63 15.51
C SER A 6 -22.42 -4.60 13.99
N LEU A 7 -23.64 -4.53 13.44
CA LEU A 7 -23.88 -4.35 12.02
C LEU A 7 -23.33 -3.00 11.50
N THR A 8 -23.54 -1.92 12.26
CA THR A 8 -23.02 -0.58 11.91
C THR A 8 -21.50 -0.56 11.87
N LEU A 9 -20.81 -1.14 12.87
CA LEU A 9 -19.35 -1.23 12.90
C LEU A 9 -18.82 -2.07 11.74
N LEU A 10 -19.50 -3.16 11.42
CA LEU A 10 -19.10 -4.05 10.33
C LEU A 10 -19.19 -3.32 8.98
N LEU A 11 -20.30 -2.63 8.72
CA LEU A 11 -20.54 -1.94 7.44
C LEU A 11 -19.76 -0.64 7.28
N LEU A 12 -19.59 0.14 8.34
CA LEU A 12 -19.00 1.49 8.26
C LEU A 12 -17.54 1.56 8.67
N VAL A 13 -16.99 0.53 9.31
CA VAL A 13 -15.60 0.54 9.79
C VAL A 13 -14.82 -0.66 9.26
N VAL A 14 -15.32 -1.89 9.47
CA VAL A 14 -14.59 -3.10 9.08
C VAL A 14 -14.49 -3.22 7.56
N PHE A 15 -15.61 -3.12 6.83
CA PHE A 15 -15.60 -3.22 5.36
C PHE A 15 -14.80 -2.11 4.69
N PRO A 16 -14.96 -0.82 5.05
CA PRO A 16 -14.13 0.24 4.49
C PRO A 16 -12.64 0.05 4.80
N GLY A 17 -12.29 -0.34 6.03
CA GLY A 17 -10.91 -0.66 6.41
C GLY A 17 -10.33 -1.81 5.57
N ALA A 18 -11.10 -2.89 5.41
CA ALA A 18 -10.71 -4.02 4.57
C ALA A 18 -10.57 -3.64 3.09
N ALA A 19 -11.44 -2.75 2.58
CA ALA A 19 -11.34 -2.23 1.22
C ALA A 19 -10.05 -1.44 1.02
N VAL A 20 -9.68 -0.56 1.97
CA VAL A 20 -8.40 0.15 1.94
C VAL A 20 -7.22 -0.82 1.94
N VAL A 21 -7.23 -1.83 2.83
CA VAL A 21 -6.17 -2.87 2.85
C VAL A 21 -6.06 -3.57 1.50
N GLY A 22 -7.18 -4.01 0.94
CA GLY A 22 -7.20 -4.73 -0.34
C GLY A 22 -6.69 -3.87 -1.50
N LEU A 23 -7.14 -2.61 -1.59
CA LEU A 23 -6.73 -1.68 -2.63
C LEU A 23 -5.23 -1.35 -2.50
N SER A 24 -4.76 -1.02 -1.30
CA SER A 24 -3.35 -0.68 -1.07
C SER A 24 -2.42 -1.89 -1.29
N ALA A 25 -2.85 -3.09 -0.91
CA ALA A 25 -2.10 -4.30 -1.20
C ALA A 25 -2.00 -4.55 -2.71
N TYR A 26 -3.11 -4.36 -3.44
CA TYR A 26 -3.13 -4.53 -4.89
C TYR A 26 -2.24 -3.50 -5.60
N TRP A 27 -2.42 -2.21 -5.33
CA TRP A 27 -1.61 -1.17 -5.95
C TRP A 27 -0.14 -1.27 -5.57
N GLY A 28 0.15 -1.42 -4.28
CA GLY A 28 1.53 -1.47 -3.79
C GLY A 28 2.29 -2.71 -4.25
N PHE A 29 1.76 -3.91 -4.01
CA PHE A 29 2.49 -5.15 -4.28
C PHE A 29 2.34 -5.68 -5.70
N VAL A 30 1.19 -5.46 -6.35
CA VAL A 30 0.93 -6.03 -7.67
C VAL A 30 1.29 -5.08 -8.80
N LEU A 31 1.11 -3.77 -8.62
CA LEU A 31 1.35 -2.80 -9.70
C LEU A 31 2.68 -2.06 -9.51
N ASP A 32 2.86 -1.38 -8.38
CA ASP A 32 3.97 -0.45 -8.21
C ASP A 32 5.28 -1.13 -7.83
N PHE A 33 5.25 -2.22 -7.05
CA PHE A 33 6.46 -2.95 -6.70
C PHE A 33 7.18 -3.56 -7.91
N PRO A 34 6.50 -4.23 -8.87
CA PRO A 34 7.16 -4.68 -10.11
C PRO A 34 7.72 -3.53 -10.95
N ALA A 35 6.99 -2.41 -11.05
CA ALA A 35 7.48 -1.23 -11.77
C ALA A 35 8.75 -0.65 -11.13
N LEU A 36 8.82 -0.63 -9.80
CA LEU A 36 10.01 -0.26 -9.06
C LEU A 36 11.20 -1.19 -9.36
N VAL A 37 10.98 -2.50 -9.37
CA VAL A 37 12.04 -3.49 -9.68
C VAL A 37 12.60 -3.25 -11.09
N VAL A 38 11.73 -3.04 -12.07
CA VAL A 38 12.15 -2.75 -13.45
C VAL A 38 12.93 -1.43 -13.53
N ALA A 39 12.48 -0.38 -12.83
CA ALA A 39 13.17 0.90 -12.79
C ALA A 39 14.57 0.78 -12.15
N ASN A 40 14.70 0.00 -11.07
CA ASN A 40 15.97 -0.25 -10.41
C ASN A 40 16.93 -1.05 -11.31
N GLN A 41 16.45 -2.13 -11.95
CA GLN A 41 17.26 -2.90 -12.91
C GLN A 41 17.74 -2.04 -14.07
N ARG A 42 16.89 -1.11 -14.55
CA ARG A 42 17.29 -0.17 -15.61
C ARG A 42 18.40 0.77 -15.13
N PHE A 43 18.29 1.31 -13.93
CA PHE A 43 19.33 2.14 -13.33
C PHE A 43 20.66 1.38 -13.23
N GLU A 44 20.66 0.16 -12.68
CA GLU A 44 21.85 -0.69 -12.58
C GLU A 44 22.47 -0.95 -13.96
N SER A 45 21.66 -1.23 -14.98
CA SER A 45 22.15 -1.45 -16.35
C SER A 45 22.84 -0.21 -16.94
N LEU A 46 22.34 0.99 -16.64
CA LEU A 46 22.91 2.26 -17.11
C LEU A 46 24.25 2.53 -16.42
N VAL A 47 24.36 2.21 -15.12
CA VAL A 47 25.63 2.29 -14.39
C VAL A 47 26.66 1.36 -15.00
N GLN A 48 26.29 0.10 -15.28
CA GLN A 48 27.19 -0.89 -15.88
C GLN A 48 27.65 -0.51 -17.30
N GLN A 49 26.80 0.17 -18.05
CA GLN A 49 27.12 0.66 -19.40
C GLN A 49 27.96 1.95 -19.41
N GLY A 50 28.26 2.52 -18.23
CA GLY A 50 28.97 3.81 -18.14
C GLY A 50 28.16 4.97 -18.70
N ALA A 51 26.83 4.94 -18.53
CA ALA A 51 25.94 5.99 -19.02
C ALA A 51 26.29 7.36 -18.44
N GLY A 52 25.98 8.41 -19.20
CA GLY A 52 26.23 9.79 -18.79
C GLY A 52 25.46 10.18 -17.53
N GLN A 53 25.98 11.18 -16.81
CA GLN A 53 25.39 11.64 -15.55
C GLN A 53 23.93 12.08 -15.69
N GLN A 54 23.55 12.65 -16.84
CA GLN A 54 22.17 13.05 -17.12
C GLN A 54 21.22 11.85 -17.18
N ASP A 55 21.62 10.76 -17.84
CA ASP A 55 20.80 9.55 -17.95
C ASP A 55 20.65 8.85 -16.60
N LEU A 56 21.72 8.80 -15.81
CA LEU A 56 21.70 8.28 -14.45
C LEU A 56 20.78 9.11 -13.54
N PHE A 57 20.82 10.45 -13.66
CA PHE A 57 19.96 11.33 -12.88
C PHE A 57 18.47 11.14 -13.23
N ILE A 58 18.14 11.05 -14.51
CA ILE A 58 16.75 10.81 -14.96
C ILE A 58 16.26 9.44 -14.47
N ALA A 59 17.09 8.39 -14.59
CA ALA A 59 16.74 7.05 -14.15
C ALA A 59 16.54 6.96 -12.63
N ALA A 60 17.42 7.57 -11.83
CA ALA A 60 17.28 7.64 -10.38
C ALA A 60 16.00 8.37 -9.96
N HIS A 61 15.65 9.46 -10.64
CA HIS A 61 14.43 10.20 -10.32
C HIS A 61 13.16 9.39 -10.58
N ARG A 62 13.15 8.58 -11.66
CA ARG A 62 12.03 7.67 -11.96
C ARG A 62 11.91 6.54 -10.95
N GLU A 63 13.03 5.92 -10.58
CA GLU A 63 13.08 4.88 -9.55
C GLU A 63 12.54 5.42 -8.21
N GLN A 64 12.95 6.63 -7.83
CA GLN A 64 12.48 7.26 -6.60
C GLN A 64 10.96 7.52 -6.58
N THR A 65 10.35 7.90 -7.71
CA THR A 65 8.88 8.03 -7.81
C THR A 65 8.18 6.71 -7.49
N HIS A 66 8.66 5.59 -8.04
CA HIS A 66 8.08 4.28 -7.74
C HIS A 66 8.28 3.87 -6.28
N ARG A 67 9.43 4.21 -5.66
CA ARG A 67 9.66 3.96 -4.23
C ARG A 67 8.69 4.72 -3.34
N MET A 68 8.42 5.98 -3.68
CA MET A 68 7.45 6.78 -2.95
C MET A 68 6.05 6.19 -3.06
N ASN A 69 5.61 5.80 -4.25
CA ASN A 69 4.31 5.14 -4.43
C ASN A 69 4.17 3.88 -3.58
N VAL A 70 5.13 2.93 -3.69
CA VAL A 70 5.12 1.70 -2.88
C VAL A 70 5.12 2.02 -1.38
N GLY A 71 5.86 3.04 -0.95
CA GLY A 71 5.90 3.49 0.44
C GLY A 71 4.56 4.07 0.92
N PHE A 72 3.88 4.86 0.10
CA PHE A 72 2.56 5.40 0.40
C PHE A 72 1.50 4.29 0.44
N ASP A 73 1.52 3.35 -0.50
CA ASP A 73 0.63 2.19 -0.48
C ASP A 73 0.85 1.33 0.76
N GLY A 74 2.11 1.11 1.15
CA GLY A 74 2.43 0.45 2.42
C GLY A 74 1.86 1.19 3.64
N THR A 75 1.88 2.52 3.62
CA THR A 75 1.30 3.36 4.69
C THR A 75 -0.22 3.21 4.74
N TRP A 76 -0.89 3.31 3.59
CA TRP A 76 -2.34 3.14 3.50
C TRP A 76 -2.79 1.73 3.91
N LEU A 77 -2.01 0.72 3.59
CA LEU A 77 -2.26 -0.65 4.02
C LEU A 77 -2.27 -0.77 5.55
N VAL A 78 -1.29 -0.17 6.23
CA VAL A 78 -1.26 -0.15 7.70
C VAL A 78 -2.44 0.61 8.29
N LEU A 79 -2.78 1.77 7.74
CA LEU A 79 -3.94 2.55 8.19
C LEU A 79 -5.26 1.78 8.01
N GLY A 80 -5.44 1.10 6.87
CA GLY A 80 -6.59 0.24 6.62
C GLY A 80 -6.70 -0.90 7.64
N MET A 81 -5.57 -1.54 7.99
CA MET A 81 -5.53 -2.59 9.01
C MET A 81 -5.91 -2.06 10.39
N LEU A 82 -5.46 -0.86 10.76
CA LEU A 82 -5.83 -0.22 12.03
C LEU A 82 -7.33 0.08 12.08
N ILE A 83 -7.89 0.68 11.04
CA ILE A 83 -9.33 0.97 10.95
C ILE A 83 -10.14 -0.32 11.07
N MET A 84 -9.79 -1.34 10.29
CA MET A 84 -10.44 -2.65 10.34
C MET A 84 -10.35 -3.27 11.74
N GLY A 85 -9.16 -3.23 12.36
CA GLY A 85 -8.91 -3.76 13.70
C GLY A 85 -9.74 -3.08 14.78
N VAL A 86 -9.86 -1.74 14.74
CA VAL A 86 -10.73 -0.98 15.66
C VAL A 86 -12.19 -1.39 15.51
N GLY A 87 -12.67 -1.58 14.26
CA GLY A 87 -14.02 -2.04 13.99
C GLY A 87 -14.30 -3.45 14.56
N ILE A 88 -13.37 -4.38 14.34
CA ILE A 88 -13.46 -5.75 14.87
C ILE A 88 -13.43 -5.75 16.40
N HIS A 89 -12.53 -4.97 17.01
CA HIS A 89 -12.42 -4.85 18.46
C HIS A 89 -13.71 -4.31 19.08
N GLY A 90 -14.31 -3.27 18.48
CA GLY A 90 -15.60 -2.73 18.91
C GLY A 90 -16.75 -3.74 18.81
N ILE A 91 -16.75 -4.60 17.78
CA ILE A 91 -17.72 -5.70 17.67
C ILE A 91 -17.51 -6.74 18.77
N ALA A 92 -16.26 -7.12 19.06
CA ALA A 92 -15.95 -8.10 20.08
C ALA A 92 -16.44 -7.65 21.48
N GLN A 93 -16.25 -6.37 21.82
CA GLN A 93 -16.72 -5.80 23.08
C GLN A 93 -18.26 -5.69 23.20
N THR A 94 -19.02 -5.78 22.09
CA THR A 94 -20.50 -5.76 22.13
C THR A 94 -21.13 -7.13 22.38
N LYS A 95 -20.32 -8.20 22.48
CA LYS A 95 -20.78 -9.54 22.79
C LYS A 95 -20.77 -9.86 24.29
N ASP A 96 -20.01 -9.11 25.08
CA ASP A 96 -20.05 -9.11 26.55
C ASP A 96 -21.16 -8.15 27.04
#